data_AF-A0A6B2XNL9-F1
#
_entry.id   AF-A0A6B2XNL9-F1
#
_cell.length_a   1.000
_cell.length_b   1.000
_cell.length_c   1.000
_cell.angle_alpha   90.00
_cell.angle_beta   90.00
_cell.angle_gamma   90.00
#
_symmetry.space_group_name_H-M   'P 1'
#
loop_
_entity.id
_entity.type
_entity.pdbx_description
1 polymer ?
#
loop_
_entity_poly.entity_id
_entity_poly.type
_entity_poly.pdbx_seq_one_letter_code
_entity_poly.pdbx_strand_id
1 'polypeptide(L)'
;MHEIFLNYRTKGGKDVAYMCQHHLSARFGPDSVFIARNSIDPGQTMEVLLQAPRRCHVLLALIDAEWLDAPDRREPGRRALDNPDDWVRREIEEALSGGALIVPVFIGRKVEQLDPRRLPRSITELADYQYTRVEQHRIEEDLTRLGDRLVRRVPALAALDSRTPAEAPVPDERPASVHNEHQSGGIGQVGGSVGTYINDARGPLHTGPGDQINGPQINGDGTNHIAGDNHGGIRQGFGTRTPRGGDER
;
A
#
# COMPACT_ATOMS: atom_id res chain seq x y z
N MET A 1 -10.31 27.49 8.98
CA MET A 1 -10.94 26.28 8.42
C MET A 1 -10.12 25.13 8.95
N HIS A 2 -10.75 24.09 9.48
CA HIS A 2 -10.03 22.99 10.13
C HIS A 2 -9.89 21.86 9.10
N GLU A 3 -8.78 21.16 9.07
CA GLU A 3 -8.59 20.11 8.06
C GLU A 3 -9.07 18.76 8.58
N ILE A 4 -8.66 18.42 9.80
CA ILE A 4 -9.02 17.18 10.47
C ILE A 4 -9.56 17.50 11.87
N PHE A 5 -10.76 17.00 12.16
CA PHE A 5 -11.37 17.08 13.48
C PHE A 5 -11.37 15.71 14.16
N LEU A 6 -10.81 15.62 15.37
CA LEU A 6 -10.79 14.39 16.17
C LEU A 6 -11.94 14.39 17.16
N ASN A 7 -12.90 13.51 16.94
CA ASN A 7 -14.02 13.25 17.83
C ASN A 7 -13.71 11.99 18.65
N TYR A 8 -13.74 12.07 19.98
CA TYR A 8 -13.41 10.94 20.85
C TYR A 8 -14.04 11.08 22.24
N ARG A 9 -14.16 9.95 22.94
CA ARG A 9 -14.50 9.96 24.37
C ARG A 9 -13.25 10.03 25.24
N THR A 10 -13.32 10.81 26.32
CA THR A 10 -12.19 11.00 27.24
C THR A 10 -11.76 9.69 27.91
N LYS A 11 -12.71 8.81 28.24
CA LYS A 11 -12.42 7.49 28.78
C LYS A 11 -12.17 6.55 27.60
N GLY A 12 -10.99 5.96 27.52
CA GLY A 12 -10.59 5.00 26.47
C GLY A 12 -9.93 5.62 25.23
N GLY A 13 -10.43 6.75 24.72
CA GLY A 13 -9.96 7.33 23.46
C GLY A 13 -8.91 8.45 23.56
N LYS A 14 -8.65 8.98 24.77
CA LYS A 14 -7.83 10.19 24.96
C LYS A 14 -6.39 10.02 24.46
N ASP A 15 -5.70 8.97 24.89
CA ASP A 15 -4.28 8.80 24.56
C ASP A 15 -4.08 8.62 23.05
N VAL A 16 -4.95 7.81 22.43
CA VAL A 16 -4.97 7.64 20.97
C VAL A 16 -5.26 8.95 20.25
N ALA A 17 -6.18 9.79 20.76
CA ALA A 17 -6.46 11.09 20.16
C ALA A 17 -5.22 12.00 20.13
N TYR A 18 -4.43 12.05 21.22
CA TYR A 18 -3.19 12.83 21.21
C TYR A 18 -2.14 12.25 20.28
N MET A 19 -2.03 10.92 20.18
CA MET A 19 -1.13 10.30 19.21
C MET A 19 -1.56 10.63 17.77
N CYS A 20 -2.86 10.53 17.48
CA CYS A 20 -3.42 10.95 16.19
C CYS A 20 -3.09 12.43 15.90
N GLN A 21 -3.32 13.32 16.86
CA GLN A 21 -2.99 14.74 16.70
C GLN A 21 -1.51 14.93 16.44
N HIS A 22 -0.63 14.34 17.24
CA HIS A 22 0.81 14.48 17.08
C HIS A 22 1.29 14.00 15.70
N HIS A 23 0.92 12.79 15.30
CA HIS A 23 1.37 12.22 14.02
C HIS A 23 0.77 12.92 12.80
N LEU A 24 -0.53 13.24 12.83
CA LEU A 24 -1.19 13.88 11.70
C LEU A 24 -0.79 15.36 11.59
N SER A 25 -0.61 16.07 12.70
CA SER A 25 -0.09 17.46 12.68
C SER A 25 1.36 17.52 12.22
N ALA A 26 2.19 16.53 12.53
CA ALA A 26 3.56 16.46 11.98
C ALA A 26 3.55 16.37 10.44
N ARG A 27 2.51 15.75 9.87
CA ARG A 27 2.36 15.56 8.43
C ARG A 27 1.65 16.72 7.72
N PHE A 28 0.56 17.23 8.29
CA PHE A 28 -0.31 18.22 7.63
C PHE A 28 -0.16 19.63 8.21
N GLY A 29 0.75 19.82 9.16
CA GLY A 29 1.01 21.08 9.84
C GLY A 29 0.38 21.16 11.23
N PRO A 30 0.91 22.01 12.14
CA PRO A 30 0.50 22.08 13.53
C PRO A 30 -0.98 22.43 13.70
N ASP A 31 -1.50 23.30 12.84
CA ASP A 31 -2.87 23.84 12.89
C ASP A 31 -3.85 23.05 12.00
N SER A 32 -3.52 21.83 11.59
CA SER A 32 -4.38 21.02 10.72
C SER A 32 -5.34 20.10 11.50
N VAL A 33 -4.97 19.71 12.73
CA VAL A 33 -5.70 18.70 13.52
C VAL A 33 -6.23 19.29 14.82
N PHE A 34 -7.53 19.19 15.03
CA PHE A 34 -8.23 19.80 16.15
C PHE A 34 -8.83 18.76 17.08
N ILE A 35 -8.71 18.99 18.38
CA ILE A 35 -9.29 18.18 19.45
C ILE A 35 -10.24 19.07 20.24
N ALA A 36 -11.53 18.74 20.22
CA ALA A 36 -12.55 19.56 20.85
C ALA A 36 -12.30 19.85 22.34
N ARG A 37 -11.75 18.89 23.09
CA ARG A 37 -11.56 19.04 24.53
C ARG A 37 -10.36 19.91 24.94
N ASN A 38 -9.41 20.15 24.03
CA ASN A 38 -8.19 20.92 24.31
C ASN A 38 -8.11 22.25 23.55
N SER A 39 -8.93 22.44 22.51
CA SER A 39 -8.91 23.65 21.68
C SER A 39 -9.76 24.81 22.25
N ILE A 40 -10.11 24.76 23.55
CA ILE A 40 -10.83 25.84 24.21
C ILE A 40 -9.81 26.78 24.83
N ASP A 41 -9.66 27.97 24.25
CA ASP A 41 -8.95 29.04 24.92
C ASP A 41 -9.69 29.43 26.21
N PRO A 42 -8.99 29.71 27.32
CA PRO A 42 -9.62 30.19 28.55
C PRO A 42 -10.59 31.35 28.27
N GLY A 43 -11.87 31.17 28.64
CA GLY A 43 -12.92 32.19 28.46
C GLY A 43 -13.82 32.00 27.23
N GLN A 44 -13.55 31.04 26.33
CA GLN A 44 -14.47 30.70 25.26
C GLN A 44 -15.56 29.72 25.72
N THR A 45 -16.79 29.90 25.21
CA THR A 45 -17.88 28.97 25.45
C THR A 45 -17.75 27.76 24.53
N MET A 46 -18.07 26.58 25.07
CA MET A 46 -18.02 25.32 24.33
C MET A 46 -18.94 25.30 23.08
N GLU A 47 -19.93 26.19 23.02
CA GLU A 47 -20.81 26.36 21.87
C GLU A 47 -20.10 26.84 20.60
N VAL A 48 -19.04 27.64 20.73
CA VAL A 48 -18.24 28.11 19.58
C VAL A 48 -17.56 26.93 18.89
N LEU A 49 -17.15 25.91 19.67
CA LEU A 49 -16.49 24.73 19.16
C LEU A 49 -17.41 23.78 18.38
N LEU A 50 -18.73 23.82 18.60
CA LEU A 50 -19.67 22.99 17.84
C LEU A 50 -19.77 23.40 16.38
N GLN A 51 -19.40 24.64 16.05
CA GLN A 51 -19.30 25.09 14.66
C GLN A 51 -17.99 24.64 13.99
N ALA A 52 -17.01 24.13 14.74
CA ALA A 52 -15.74 23.67 14.20
C ALA A 52 -15.86 22.37 13.39
N PRO A 53 -16.57 21.31 13.84
CA PRO A 53 -16.85 20.11 13.04
C PRO A 53 -17.53 20.43 11.71
N ARG A 54 -18.46 21.40 11.69
CA ARG A 54 -19.18 21.79 10.48
C ARG A 54 -18.26 22.39 9.40
N ARG A 55 -17.08 22.88 9.78
CA ARG A 55 -16.10 23.51 8.89
C ARG A 55 -14.87 22.64 8.64
N CYS A 56 -14.90 21.37 9.05
CA CYS A 56 -13.80 20.45 8.83
C CYS A 56 -13.95 19.71 7.49
N HIS A 57 -12.82 19.39 6.84
CA HIS A 57 -12.85 18.52 5.66
C HIS A 57 -12.99 17.04 6.05
N VAL A 58 -12.40 16.65 7.18
CA VAL A 58 -12.43 15.28 7.69
C VAL A 58 -12.77 15.26 9.18
N LEU A 59 -13.71 14.40 9.58
CA LEU A 59 -13.92 14.03 10.98
C LEU A 59 -13.46 12.59 11.21
N LEU A 60 -12.52 12.39 12.13
CA LEU A 60 -12.12 11.07 12.61
C LEU A 60 -12.88 10.77 13.91
N ALA A 61 -13.81 9.83 13.85
CA ALA A 61 -14.58 9.37 15.01
C ALA A 61 -13.81 8.21 15.68
N LEU A 62 -13.10 8.50 16.76
CA LEU A 62 -12.32 7.52 17.50
C LEU A 62 -13.24 6.70 18.42
N ILE A 63 -13.44 5.45 18.06
CA ILE A 63 -14.39 4.52 18.69
C ILE A 63 -13.59 3.44 19.41
N ASP A 64 -13.57 3.52 20.74
CA ASP A 64 -13.05 2.47 21.61
C ASP A 64 -14.16 1.49 22.05
N ALA A 65 -13.80 0.51 22.86
CA ALA A 65 -14.71 -0.55 23.31
C ALA A 65 -15.85 -0.04 24.21
N GLU A 66 -15.69 1.11 24.86
CA GLU A 66 -16.72 1.70 25.73
C GLU A 66 -17.54 2.78 25.01
N TRP A 67 -17.21 3.13 23.76
CA TRP A 67 -17.74 4.31 23.07
C TRP A 67 -19.28 4.32 22.96
N LEU A 68 -19.87 3.16 22.64
CA LEU A 68 -21.30 2.99 22.40
C LEU A 68 -22.12 2.95 23.69
N ASP A 69 -21.55 2.38 24.76
CA ASP A 69 -22.21 2.13 26.05
C ASP A 69 -21.70 3.05 27.16
N ALA A 70 -20.94 4.09 26.80
CA ALA A 70 -20.45 5.07 27.75
C ALA A 70 -21.62 5.64 28.56
N PRO A 71 -21.54 5.67 29.90
CA PRO A 71 -22.63 6.15 30.73
C PRO A 71 -22.81 7.67 30.58
N ASP A 72 -24.06 8.14 30.56
CA ASP A 72 -24.35 9.55 30.70
C ASP A 72 -23.97 10.03 32.12
N ARG A 73 -23.28 11.16 32.20
CA ARG A 73 -22.91 11.80 33.46
C ARG A 73 -24.09 12.46 34.16
N ARG A 74 -25.10 12.86 33.40
CA ARG A 74 -26.27 13.60 33.89
C ARG A 74 -27.40 12.68 34.35
N GLU A 75 -27.46 11.47 33.81
CA GLU A 75 -28.58 10.54 34.03
C GLU A 75 -28.08 9.10 34.19
N PRO A 76 -28.08 8.54 35.41
CA PRO A 76 -27.69 7.16 35.66
C PRO A 76 -28.54 6.16 34.87
N GLY A 77 -27.89 5.18 34.24
CA GLY A 77 -28.57 4.12 33.47
C GLY A 77 -28.89 4.48 32.02
N ARG A 78 -28.65 5.73 31.60
CA ARG A 78 -28.72 6.16 30.20
C ARG A 78 -27.34 6.12 29.55
N ARG A 79 -27.26 5.77 28.27
CA ARG A 79 -26.02 5.90 27.49
C ARG A 79 -25.82 7.35 27.07
N ALA A 80 -24.59 7.83 27.12
CA ALA A 80 -24.23 9.18 26.73
C ALA A 80 -24.71 9.52 25.31
N LEU A 81 -24.57 8.62 24.33
CA LEU A 81 -25.07 8.86 22.96
C LEU A 81 -26.59 9.09 22.89
N ASP A 82 -27.36 8.49 23.79
CA ASP A 82 -28.81 8.69 23.80
C ASP A 82 -29.17 10.12 24.28
N ASN A 83 -28.25 10.81 24.96
CA ASN A 83 -28.39 12.21 25.35
C ASN A 83 -28.17 13.14 24.15
N PRO A 84 -29.17 13.97 23.75
CA PRO A 84 -28.98 14.94 22.67
C PRO A 84 -27.92 16.01 22.98
N ASP A 85 -27.59 16.22 24.26
CA ASP A 85 -26.54 17.15 24.68
C ASP A 85 -25.14 16.51 24.75
N ASP A 86 -25.00 15.22 24.41
CA ASP A 86 -23.68 14.57 24.39
C ASP A 86 -22.80 15.16 23.29
N TRP A 87 -21.64 15.67 23.70
CA TRP A 87 -20.71 16.37 22.82
C TRP A 87 -20.25 15.50 21.65
N VAL A 88 -19.97 14.23 21.91
CA VAL A 88 -19.52 13.30 20.87
C VAL A 88 -20.57 13.15 19.78
N ARG A 89 -21.84 12.95 20.19
CA ARG A 89 -22.98 12.92 19.27
C ARG A 89 -23.12 14.23 18.50
N ARG A 90 -23.14 15.38 19.19
CA ARG A 90 -23.35 16.69 18.56
C ARG A 90 -22.27 17.03 17.53
N GLU A 91 -21.01 16.72 17.83
CA GLU A 91 -19.91 16.94 16.88
C GLU A 91 -20.06 16.11 15.60
N ILE A 92 -20.53 14.86 15.72
CA ILE A 92 -20.83 14.01 14.57
C ILE A 92 -22.01 14.58 13.78
N GLU A 93 -23.10 14.98 14.45
CA GLU A 93 -24.26 15.60 13.80
C GLU A 93 -23.89 16.88 13.01
N GLU A 94 -23.02 17.71 13.58
CA GLU A 94 -22.54 18.94 12.92
C GLU A 94 -21.62 18.65 11.74
N ALA A 95 -20.77 17.62 11.84
CA ALA A 95 -19.91 17.19 10.73
C ALA A 95 -20.73 16.59 9.57
N LEU A 96 -21.74 15.76 9.88
CA LEU A 96 -22.70 15.24 8.91
C LEU A 96 -23.44 16.39 8.20
N SER A 97 -23.94 17.35 8.97
CA SER A 97 -24.62 18.54 8.44
C SER A 97 -23.70 19.44 7.61
N GLY A 98 -22.40 19.42 7.88
CA GLY A 98 -21.37 20.14 7.14
C GLY A 98 -20.88 19.43 5.87
N GLY A 99 -21.26 18.16 5.66
CA GLY A 99 -20.78 17.35 4.54
C GLY A 99 -19.31 16.93 4.68
N ALA A 100 -18.78 16.88 5.89
CA ALA A 100 -17.41 16.45 6.15
C ALA A 100 -17.24 14.95 5.81
N LEU A 101 -16.03 14.56 5.39
CA LEU A 101 -15.69 13.15 5.26
C LEU A 101 -15.54 12.53 6.66
N ILE A 102 -16.50 11.71 7.07
CA ILE A 102 -16.42 11.02 8.36
C ILE A 102 -15.76 9.65 8.20
N VAL A 103 -14.76 9.39 9.03
CA VAL A 103 -14.07 8.10 9.10
C VAL A 103 -14.16 7.55 10.52
N PRO A 104 -14.93 6.46 10.73
CA PRO A 104 -14.85 5.71 11.97
C PRO A 104 -13.46 5.09 12.13
N VAL A 105 -12.84 5.32 13.29
CA VAL A 105 -11.50 4.80 13.64
C VAL A 105 -11.65 3.90 14.87
N PHE A 106 -11.61 2.60 14.67
CA PHE A 106 -11.74 1.61 15.73
C PHE A 106 -10.42 1.45 16.49
N ILE A 107 -10.48 1.64 17.80
CA ILE A 107 -9.32 1.55 18.68
C ILE A 107 -9.19 0.13 19.20
N GLY A 108 -8.15 -0.58 18.76
CA GLY A 108 -7.85 -1.94 19.17
C GLY A 108 -8.74 -3.00 18.53
N ARG A 109 -8.49 -4.26 18.89
CA ARG A 109 -9.09 -5.42 18.21
C ARG A 109 -10.53 -5.73 18.65
N LYS A 110 -10.91 -5.35 19.87
CA LYS A 110 -12.17 -5.74 20.50
C LYS A 110 -13.39 -4.95 20.01
N VAL A 111 -13.19 -3.84 19.29
CA VAL A 111 -14.29 -3.00 18.80
C VAL A 111 -14.93 -3.66 17.58
N GLU A 112 -16.18 -4.07 17.72
CA GLU A 112 -16.95 -4.63 16.60
C GLU A 112 -17.57 -3.53 15.75
N GLN A 113 -18.16 -3.91 14.61
CA GLN A 113 -18.90 -2.99 13.76
C GLN A 113 -20.06 -2.37 14.54
N LEU A 114 -20.32 -1.07 14.31
CA LEU A 114 -21.43 -0.38 14.95
C LEU A 114 -22.76 -0.98 14.50
N ASP A 115 -23.62 -1.33 15.46
CA ASP A 115 -25.00 -1.74 15.16
C ASP A 115 -25.87 -0.48 14.97
N PRO A 116 -26.45 -0.24 13.78
CA PRO A 116 -27.26 0.94 13.52
C PRO A 116 -28.46 1.07 14.46
N ARG A 117 -28.98 -0.05 14.99
CA ARG A 117 -30.11 -0.06 15.93
C ARG A 117 -29.73 0.44 17.32
N ARG A 118 -28.44 0.45 17.63
CA ARG A 118 -27.90 0.94 18.92
C ARG A 118 -27.49 2.40 18.84
N LEU A 119 -27.56 3.02 17.66
CA LEU A 119 -27.22 4.43 17.45
C LEU A 119 -28.49 5.30 17.45
N PRO A 120 -28.41 6.55 17.95
CA PRO A 120 -29.44 7.56 17.73
C PRO A 120 -29.70 7.78 16.24
N ARG A 121 -30.97 8.03 15.88
CA ARG A 121 -31.40 8.23 14.49
C ARG A 121 -30.59 9.26 13.71
N SER A 122 -30.12 10.29 14.38
CA SER A 122 -29.35 11.39 13.80
C SER A 122 -27.92 11.03 13.39
N ILE A 123 -27.38 9.92 13.91
CA ILE A 123 -26.02 9.45 13.58
C ILE A 123 -26.01 7.98 13.14
N THR A 124 -27.17 7.41 12.82
CA THR A 124 -27.31 5.99 12.45
C THR A 124 -26.46 5.65 11.22
N GLU A 125 -26.31 6.57 10.27
CA GLU A 125 -25.50 6.37 9.06
C GLU A 125 -24.01 6.12 9.34
N LEU A 126 -23.51 6.47 10.53
CA LEU A 126 -22.15 6.18 10.94
C LEU A 126 -21.83 4.68 10.90
N ALA A 127 -22.84 3.82 11.08
CA ALA A 127 -22.70 2.36 10.99
C ALA A 127 -22.41 1.84 9.58
N ASP A 128 -22.77 2.62 8.56
CA ASP A 128 -22.59 2.26 7.14
C ASP A 128 -21.25 2.77 6.58
N TYR A 129 -20.56 3.62 7.33
CA TYR A 129 -19.27 4.19 6.90
C TYR A 129 -18.14 3.17 6.98
N GLN A 130 -17.26 3.24 5.99
CA GLN A 130 -16.05 2.42 5.97
C GLN A 130 -15.12 2.84 7.12
N TYR A 131 -14.89 1.93 8.04
CA TYR A 131 -14.02 2.16 9.18
C TYR A 131 -12.55 1.87 8.84
N THR A 132 -11.66 2.41 9.66
CA THR A 132 -10.27 1.96 9.76
C THR A 132 -10.02 1.49 11.19
N ARG A 133 -8.98 0.68 11.39
CA ARG A 133 -8.57 0.23 12.72
C ARG A 133 -7.19 0.78 13.02
N VAL A 134 -6.99 1.17 14.28
CA VAL A 134 -5.70 1.56 14.83
C VAL A 134 -5.39 0.70 16.03
N GLU A 135 -4.18 0.13 16.07
CA GLU A 135 -3.68 -0.62 17.22
C GLU A 135 -2.57 0.19 17.89
N GLN A 136 -2.61 0.32 19.22
CA GLN A 136 -1.68 1.19 19.95
C GLN A 136 -0.19 0.86 19.68
N HIS A 137 0.14 -0.42 19.44
CA HIS A 137 1.50 -0.86 19.15
C HIS A 137 1.93 -0.70 17.68
N ARG A 138 1.01 -0.38 16.76
CA ARG A 138 1.25 -0.12 15.32
C ARG A 138 0.69 1.23 14.88
N ILE A 139 0.39 2.10 15.82
CA ILE A 139 -0.38 3.32 15.56
C ILE A 139 0.31 4.23 14.55
N GLU A 140 1.64 4.30 14.54
CA GLU A 140 2.38 5.08 13.54
C GLU A 140 2.17 4.57 12.11
N GLU A 141 2.23 3.25 11.91
CA GLU A 141 1.99 2.60 10.63
C GLU A 141 0.54 2.77 10.19
N ASP A 142 -0.40 2.55 11.11
CA ASP A 142 -1.84 2.67 10.84
C ASP A 142 -2.21 4.12 10.48
N LEU A 143 -1.66 5.11 11.19
CA LEU A 143 -1.87 6.53 10.90
C LEU A 143 -1.19 6.98 9.63
N THR A 144 -0.04 6.40 9.29
CA THR A 144 0.61 6.63 7.98
C THR A 144 -0.31 6.20 6.84
N ARG A 145 -0.84 4.97 6.92
CA ARG A 145 -1.79 4.43 5.93
C ARG A 145 -3.09 5.23 5.88
N LEU A 146 -3.59 5.65 7.03
CA LEU A 146 -4.79 6.50 7.11
C LEU A 146 -4.53 7.83 6.40
N GLY A 147 -3.44 8.53 6.72
CA GLY A 147 -3.09 9.78 6.06
C GLY A 147 -2.95 9.64 4.54
N ASP A 148 -2.38 8.54 4.05
CA ASP A 148 -2.27 8.26 2.61
C ASP A 148 -3.64 8.12 1.94
N ARG A 149 -4.59 7.49 2.64
CA ARG A 149 -5.98 7.39 2.17
C ARG A 149 -6.68 8.74 2.20
N LEU A 150 -6.43 9.57 3.21
CA LEU A 150 -7.03 10.89 3.35
C LEU A 150 -6.54 11.84 2.24
N VAL A 151 -5.24 11.88 1.95
CA VAL A 151 -4.66 12.69 0.87
C VAL A 151 -5.26 12.36 -0.49
N ARG A 152 -5.50 11.08 -0.78
CA ARG A 152 -6.15 10.66 -2.04
C ARG A 152 -7.61 11.09 -2.17
N ARG A 153 -8.29 11.41 -1.06
CA ARG A 153 -9.72 11.72 -1.03
C ARG A 153 -10.00 13.20 -0.80
N VAL A 154 -9.08 13.93 -0.17
CA VAL A 154 -9.29 15.30 0.29
C VAL A 154 -8.21 16.21 -0.28
N PRO A 155 -8.52 17.02 -1.32
CA PRO A 155 -7.56 17.90 -1.96
C PRO A 155 -6.89 18.91 -0.99
N ALA A 156 -7.63 19.40 0.00
CA ALA A 156 -7.10 20.33 1.01
C ALA A 156 -5.96 19.70 1.84
N LEU A 157 -6.09 18.41 2.20
CA LEU A 157 -5.03 17.66 2.88
C LEU A 157 -3.85 17.35 1.96
N ALA A 158 -4.11 17.11 0.66
CA ALA A 158 -3.04 16.90 -0.31
C ALA A 158 -2.15 18.14 -0.47
N ALA A 159 -2.74 19.34 -0.40
CA ALA A 159 -2.00 20.60 -0.46
C ALA A 159 -1.11 20.84 0.78
N LEU A 160 -1.41 20.18 1.90
CA LEU A 160 -0.72 20.33 3.19
C LEU A 160 0.26 19.19 3.50
N ASP A 161 0.29 18.13 2.69
CA ASP A 161 1.15 16.97 2.95
C ASP A 161 2.63 17.38 2.85
N SER A 162 3.31 17.47 4.01
CA SER A 162 4.71 17.84 4.12
C SER A 162 5.66 16.71 3.77
N ARG A 163 5.14 15.48 3.69
CA ARG A 163 5.86 14.39 3.04
C ARG A 163 5.88 14.78 1.57
N THR A 164 7.04 15.29 1.12
CA THR A 164 7.41 15.41 -0.29
C THR A 164 6.71 14.27 -1.02
N PRO A 165 5.97 14.52 -2.11
CA PRO A 165 5.38 13.42 -2.86
C PRO A 165 6.53 12.45 -3.10
N ALA A 166 6.49 11.29 -2.44
CA ALA A 166 7.19 10.14 -2.96
C ALA A 166 6.53 10.01 -4.31
N GLU A 167 7.22 10.52 -5.32
CA GLU A 167 6.82 10.57 -6.70
C GLU A 167 6.07 9.27 -6.95
N ALA A 168 4.75 9.37 -7.13
CA ALA A 168 4.00 8.23 -7.63
C ALA A 168 4.81 7.76 -8.83
N PRO A 169 5.28 6.50 -8.89
CA PRO A 169 6.20 6.10 -9.93
C PRO A 169 5.48 6.40 -11.23
N VAL A 170 5.96 7.44 -11.92
CA VAL A 170 5.52 7.76 -13.26
C VAL A 170 5.74 6.45 -14.01
N PRO A 171 4.74 5.90 -14.72
CA PRO A 171 4.99 4.73 -15.55
C PRO A 171 6.15 5.09 -16.45
N ASP A 172 7.28 4.43 -16.23
CA ASP A 172 8.50 4.74 -16.95
C ASP A 172 8.23 4.38 -18.41
N GLU A 173 7.94 5.38 -19.24
CA GLU A 173 7.84 5.23 -20.70
C GLU A 173 9.21 4.96 -21.34
N ARG A 174 10.25 4.70 -20.55
CA ARG A 174 11.48 4.10 -21.07
C ARG A 174 11.17 2.66 -21.48
N PRO A 175 11.31 2.30 -22.77
CA PRO A 175 11.23 0.89 -23.18
C PRO A 175 12.24 0.11 -22.35
N ALA A 176 11.86 -1.08 -21.87
CA ALA A 176 12.68 -1.93 -21.03
C ALA A 176 14.06 -2.20 -21.67
N SER A 177 15.03 -1.33 -21.40
CA SER A 177 16.40 -1.48 -21.85
C SER A 177 17.22 -2.02 -20.68
N VAL A 178 17.54 -3.30 -20.74
CA VAL A 178 18.43 -3.97 -19.80
C VAL A 178 19.80 -3.29 -19.83
N HIS A 179 20.20 -2.66 -18.73
CA HIS A 179 21.56 -2.17 -18.55
C HIS A 179 22.29 -3.12 -17.61
N ASN A 180 23.20 -3.93 -18.19
CA ASN A 180 24.05 -4.85 -17.44
C ASN A 180 25.46 -4.26 -17.39
N GLU A 181 25.66 -3.19 -16.64
CA GLU A 181 26.98 -2.60 -16.48
C GLU A 181 27.79 -3.43 -15.46
N HIS A 182 28.88 -4.02 -15.93
CA HIS A 182 29.92 -4.76 -15.19
C HIS A 182 29.68 -6.24 -14.84
N GLN A 183 28.71 -6.93 -15.45
CA GLN A 183 28.63 -8.39 -15.35
C GLN A 183 29.12 -9.10 -16.62
N SER A 184 30.40 -9.46 -16.64
CA SER A 184 30.98 -10.36 -17.65
C SER A 184 30.92 -11.81 -17.14
N GLY A 185 30.07 -12.63 -17.76
CA GLY A 185 29.96 -14.07 -17.49
C GLY A 185 28.98 -14.45 -16.36
N GLY A 186 28.10 -15.41 -16.63
CA GLY A 186 27.15 -15.97 -15.65
C GLY A 186 25.86 -16.52 -16.27
N ILE A 187 25.18 -17.42 -15.55
CA ILE A 187 23.82 -17.90 -15.84
C ILE A 187 22.88 -17.13 -14.91
N GLY A 188 21.93 -16.38 -15.47
CA GLY A 188 20.97 -15.58 -14.71
C GLY A 188 19.53 -16.03 -14.96
N GLN A 189 18.68 -15.92 -13.93
CA GLN A 189 17.24 -16.11 -14.05
C GLN A 189 16.56 -14.79 -13.67
N VAL A 190 15.82 -14.18 -14.61
CA VAL A 190 15.03 -12.97 -14.37
C VAL A 190 13.57 -13.38 -14.21
N GLY A 191 12.90 -12.87 -13.16
CA GLY A 191 11.47 -13.10 -12.96
C GLY A 191 10.66 -12.43 -14.05
N GLY A 192 9.97 -13.22 -14.89
CA GLY A 192 9.19 -12.76 -16.03
C GLY A 192 9.14 -13.79 -17.17
N SER A 193 8.59 -13.41 -18.32
CA SER A 193 8.37 -14.28 -19.49
C SER A 193 9.63 -14.62 -20.32
N VAL A 194 10.82 -14.19 -19.87
CA VAL A 194 12.05 -14.23 -20.68
C VAL A 194 12.90 -15.50 -20.44
N GLY A 195 12.58 -16.32 -19.44
CA GLY A 195 13.28 -17.58 -19.19
C GLY A 195 14.75 -17.39 -18.78
N THR A 196 15.55 -18.48 -18.84
CA THR A 196 16.99 -18.45 -18.53
C THR A 196 17.76 -17.81 -19.68
N TYR A 197 18.64 -16.85 -19.39
CA TYR A 197 19.53 -16.25 -20.38
C TYR A 197 21.01 -16.41 -19.98
N ILE A 198 21.88 -16.50 -20.97
CA ILE A 198 23.34 -16.66 -20.81
C ILE A 198 24.01 -15.50 -21.55
N ASN A 199 24.82 -14.71 -20.83
CA ASN A 199 25.31 -13.41 -21.32
C ASN A 199 26.53 -13.52 -22.26
N ASP A 200 27.56 -14.31 -21.88
CA ASP A 200 28.74 -14.59 -22.72
C ASP A 200 29.17 -16.06 -22.50
N ALA A 201 29.16 -16.86 -23.57
CA ALA A 201 29.46 -18.29 -23.53
C ALA A 201 30.56 -18.65 -24.55
N ARG A 202 31.74 -19.01 -24.05
CA ARG A 202 32.92 -19.31 -24.88
C ARG A 202 33.20 -20.80 -25.03
N GLY A 203 32.25 -21.66 -24.66
CA GLY A 203 32.36 -23.11 -24.77
C GLY A 203 31.09 -23.75 -25.37
N PRO A 204 31.17 -25.03 -25.77
CA PRO A 204 30.04 -25.74 -26.36
C PRO A 204 28.90 -25.93 -25.34
N LEU A 205 27.65 -25.65 -25.73
CA LEU A 205 26.47 -25.73 -24.83
C LEU A 205 25.33 -26.55 -25.44
N HIS A 206 24.66 -27.35 -24.61
CA HIS A 206 23.42 -28.05 -24.93
C HIS A 206 22.27 -27.46 -24.12
N THR A 207 21.26 -26.90 -24.79
CA THR A 207 20.08 -26.28 -24.16
C THR A 207 18.81 -27.13 -24.30
N GLY A 208 18.94 -28.38 -24.77
CA GLY A 208 17.84 -29.32 -24.95
C GLY A 208 18.18 -30.40 -25.98
N PRO A 209 17.19 -31.23 -26.38
CA PRO A 209 17.34 -32.19 -27.47
C PRO A 209 17.39 -31.44 -28.81
N GLY A 210 18.58 -30.97 -29.18
CA GLY A 210 18.83 -30.20 -30.38
C GLY A 210 20.33 -29.96 -30.58
N ASP A 211 20.68 -29.26 -31.67
CA ASP A 211 22.07 -29.05 -32.07
C ASP A 211 22.87 -28.25 -31.03
N GLN A 212 24.15 -28.61 -30.90
CA GLN A 212 25.06 -27.94 -29.97
C GLN A 212 25.52 -26.60 -30.54
N ILE A 213 25.33 -25.53 -29.78
CA ILE A 213 25.80 -24.19 -30.17
C ILE A 213 27.27 -24.04 -29.75
N ASN A 214 28.10 -23.51 -30.65
CA ASN A 214 29.57 -23.38 -30.51
C ASN A 214 30.32 -24.71 -30.34
N GLY A 215 29.72 -25.82 -30.78
CA GLY A 215 30.40 -27.11 -30.90
C GLY A 215 31.30 -27.20 -32.15
N PRO A 216 32.25 -28.15 -32.18
CA PRO A 216 33.06 -28.39 -33.37
C PRO A 216 32.20 -28.90 -34.54
N GLN A 217 32.23 -28.18 -35.67
CA GLN A 217 31.58 -28.61 -36.91
C GLN A 217 32.56 -29.42 -37.75
N ILE A 218 32.30 -30.72 -37.91
CA ILE A 218 33.13 -31.62 -38.71
C ILE A 218 32.37 -31.99 -39.98
N ASN A 219 32.87 -31.55 -41.14
CA ASN A 219 32.27 -31.82 -42.45
C ASN A 219 33.29 -32.48 -43.38
N GLY A 220 32.86 -33.49 -44.14
CA GLY A 220 33.67 -34.17 -45.17
C GLY A 220 33.26 -35.63 -45.37
N ASP A 221 33.56 -36.19 -46.54
CA ASP A 221 33.24 -37.60 -46.82
C ASP A 221 34.03 -38.53 -45.89
N GLY A 222 33.31 -39.30 -45.07
CA GLY A 222 33.88 -40.28 -44.12
C GLY A 222 34.16 -39.76 -42.70
N THR A 223 33.69 -38.57 -42.32
CA THR A 223 33.86 -38.05 -40.96
C THR A 223 32.79 -38.56 -39.99
N ASN A 224 33.20 -39.11 -38.84
CA ASN A 224 32.32 -39.42 -37.70
C ASN A 224 32.69 -38.52 -36.52
N HIS A 225 31.69 -37.88 -35.92
CA HIS A 225 31.82 -37.21 -34.62
C HIS A 225 31.09 -38.03 -33.56
N ILE A 226 31.76 -38.39 -32.47
CA ILE A 226 31.14 -39.06 -31.32
C ILE A 226 31.39 -38.20 -30.10
N ALA A 227 30.31 -37.70 -29.50
CA ALA A 227 30.35 -36.98 -28.23
C ALA A 227 30.07 -37.98 -27.10
N GLY A 228 31.06 -38.23 -26.23
CA GLY A 228 30.99 -39.18 -25.11
C GLY A 228 31.86 -40.43 -25.29
N ASP A 229 31.82 -41.34 -24.30
CA ASP A 229 32.65 -42.55 -24.29
C ASP A 229 32.13 -43.60 -25.28
N ASN A 230 32.93 -43.92 -26.30
CA ASN A 230 32.62 -44.97 -27.26
C ASN A 230 33.23 -46.32 -26.83
N HIS A 231 32.38 -47.31 -26.54
CA HIS A 231 32.81 -48.66 -26.19
C HIS A 231 32.68 -49.67 -27.35
N GLY A 232 32.45 -49.22 -28.59
CA GLY A 232 32.35 -50.06 -29.79
C GLY A 232 33.38 -49.73 -30.88
N GLY A 233 33.82 -50.74 -31.64
CA GLY A 233 34.79 -50.57 -32.73
C GLY A 233 34.19 -49.88 -33.96
N ILE A 234 34.78 -48.75 -34.38
CA ILE A 234 34.36 -48.01 -35.58
C ILE A 234 34.92 -48.73 -36.83
N ARG A 235 34.07 -49.05 -37.81
CA ARG A 235 34.49 -49.58 -39.13
C ARG A 235 34.00 -48.65 -40.24
N GLN A 236 34.90 -48.22 -41.12
CA GLN A 236 34.59 -47.38 -42.27
C GLN A 236 35.05 -48.04 -43.58
N GLY A 237 34.25 -47.94 -44.63
CA GLY A 237 34.60 -48.39 -45.99
C GLY A 237 34.47 -47.22 -46.97
N PHE A 238 35.51 -46.94 -47.74
CA PHE A 238 35.56 -45.83 -48.70
C PHE A 238 35.25 -46.31 -50.13
N GLY A 239 34.35 -45.63 -50.84
CA GLY A 239 34.07 -45.85 -52.26
C GLY A 239 35.05 -45.13 -53.20
N THR A 240 35.18 -45.62 -54.43
CA THR A 240 36.19 -45.20 -55.44
C THR A 240 36.02 -43.75 -55.93
N ARG A 241 37.13 -42.99 -55.94
CA ARG A 241 37.24 -41.61 -56.47
C ARG A 241 37.02 -41.54 -57.99
N THR A 242 36.24 -40.56 -58.44
CA THR A 242 36.12 -40.20 -59.88
C THR A 242 37.33 -39.35 -60.33
N PRO A 243 37.99 -39.64 -61.47
CA PRO A 243 39.12 -38.84 -61.95
C PRO A 243 38.71 -37.48 -62.51
N ARG A 244 39.53 -36.45 -62.26
CA ARG A 244 39.46 -35.11 -62.88
C ARG A 244 39.85 -35.21 -64.36
N GLY A 245 38.89 -35.08 -65.29
CA GLY A 245 39.18 -34.61 -66.65
C GLY A 245 39.25 -33.08 -66.62
N GLY A 246 40.15 -32.39 -67.30
CA GLY A 246 40.91 -32.75 -68.50
C GLY A 246 40.84 -31.52 -69.41
N ASP A 247 42.00 -30.93 -69.64
CA ASP A 247 42.24 -29.62 -70.24
C ASP A 247 42.02 -29.61 -71.78
N GLU A 248 41.98 -28.37 -72.31
CA GLU A 248 42.24 -27.94 -73.69
C GLU A 248 41.14 -27.85 -74.78
N ARG A 249 40.99 -26.58 -75.21
CA ARG A 249 40.81 -25.97 -76.56
C ARG A 249 39.42 -25.68 -77.08
#